data_AF-A0A2Z6RY38-F1
#
_entry.id   AF-A0A2Z6RY38-F1
#
_cell.length_a   1.000
_cell.length_b   1.000
_cell.length_c   1.000
_cell.angle_alpha   90.00
_cell.angle_beta   90.00
_cell.angle_gamma   90.00
#
_symmetry.space_group_name_H-M   'P 1'
#
loop_
_entity.id
_entity.type
_entity.pdbx_description
1 polymer ?
#
loop_
_entity_poly.entity_id
_entity_poly.type
_entity_poly.pdbx_seq_one_letter_code
_entity_poly.pdbx_strand_id
1 'polypeptide(L)'
;MSLYPSIQQLALNFPIGKGKFQILKDFTNHQGYSHFGIFRASIEKKDTPLFRYNYHNVYTHIDLTRAKALGLQITLIQDGAPNALIYEKETQIQNRVIFGEYVDFLFKIKNQGGIASQNSQYTMGCTLPKKENIQDSYNIE
;
A
#
# COMPACT_ATOMS: atom_id res chain seq x y z
N MET A 1 5.54 -21.96 3.84
CA MET A 1 6.16 -20.67 3.46
C MET A 1 5.49 -19.57 4.29
N SER A 2 6.24 -18.63 4.85
CA SER A 2 5.68 -17.49 5.59
C SER A 2 5.17 -16.45 4.58
N LEU A 3 3.90 -16.03 4.70
CA LEU A 3 3.19 -15.16 3.74
C LEU A 3 3.90 -13.81 3.50
N TYR A 4 4.43 -13.22 4.57
CA TYR A 4 5.03 -11.88 4.54
C TYR A 4 6.34 -11.81 3.73
N PRO A 5 7.34 -12.70 3.97
CA PRO A 5 8.54 -12.75 3.15
C PRO A 5 8.27 -12.98 1.65
N SER A 6 7.25 -13.75 1.28
CA SER A 6 6.87 -13.89 -0.13
C SER A 6 6.30 -12.60 -0.73
N ILE A 7 5.59 -11.78 0.06
CA ILE A 7 5.11 -10.44 -0.36
C ILE A 7 6.28 -9.46 -0.43
N GLN A 8 7.25 -9.55 0.47
CA GLN A 8 8.51 -8.81 0.43
C GLN A 8 9.48 -9.30 -0.66
N GLN A 9 9.24 -10.43 -1.31
CA GLN A 9 10.00 -10.85 -2.49
C GLN A 9 9.32 -10.46 -3.80
N LEU A 10 8.01 -10.13 -3.75
CA LEU A 10 7.30 -9.58 -4.90
C LEU A 10 7.90 -8.21 -5.28
N ALA A 11 7.92 -7.93 -6.58
CA ALA A 11 8.41 -6.70 -7.19
C ALA A 11 7.47 -5.51 -6.91
N LEU A 12 7.19 -5.25 -5.64
CA LEU A 12 6.45 -4.11 -5.17
C LEU A 12 7.38 -2.89 -5.10
N ASN A 13 6.84 -1.73 -5.45
CA ASN A 13 7.53 -0.47 -5.32
C ASN A 13 7.09 0.21 -4.02
N PHE A 14 8.02 0.85 -3.32
CA PHE A 14 7.74 1.61 -2.11
C PHE A 14 8.00 3.11 -2.34
N PRO A 15 7.11 4.00 -1.87
CA PRO A 15 7.33 5.42 -1.95
C PRO A 15 8.40 5.82 -0.92
N ILE A 16 9.51 6.40 -1.40
CA ILE A 16 10.60 6.93 -0.56
C ILE A 16 10.63 8.47 -0.56
N GLY A 17 10.00 9.08 -1.57
CA GLY A 17 9.92 10.52 -1.71
C GLY A 17 8.58 11.10 -1.26
N LYS A 18 8.51 12.43 -1.26
CA LYS A 18 7.25 13.17 -1.03
C LYS A 18 6.33 12.97 -2.24
N GLY A 19 5.08 12.56 -1.97
CA GLY A 19 4.03 12.51 -2.97
C GLY A 19 3.52 13.92 -3.31
N LYS A 20 2.83 14.05 -4.45
CA LYS A 20 2.19 15.28 -4.90
C LYS A 20 0.69 15.21 -4.68
N PHE A 21 0.13 16.23 -4.01
CA PHE A 21 -1.31 16.38 -3.85
C PHE A 21 -1.93 16.92 -5.14
N GLN A 22 -3.02 16.29 -5.57
CA GLN A 22 -3.72 16.63 -6.81
C GLN A 22 -5.24 16.52 -6.62
N ILE A 23 -5.97 17.26 -7.44
CA ILE A 23 -7.43 17.17 -7.57
C ILE A 23 -7.71 16.49 -8.91
N LEU A 24 -8.11 15.22 -8.85
CA LEU A 24 -8.49 14.44 -10.02
C LEU A 24 -9.99 14.59 -10.27
N LYS A 25 -10.40 14.81 -11.52
CA LYS A 25 -11.82 14.87 -11.90
C LYS A 25 -12.46 13.48 -11.95
N ASP A 26 -11.74 12.52 -12.51
CA ASP A 26 -12.16 11.12 -12.61
C ASP A 26 -10.93 10.22 -12.68
N PHE A 27 -11.09 8.93 -12.40
CA PHE A 27 -10.05 7.92 -12.54
C PHE A 27 -9.73 7.60 -14.01
N THR A 28 -10.70 7.75 -14.92
CA THR A 28 -10.60 7.28 -16.32
C THR A 28 -9.53 8.00 -17.15
N ASN A 29 -9.37 9.31 -16.99
CA ASN A 29 -8.47 10.12 -17.81
C ASN A 29 -6.99 10.06 -17.38
N HIS A 30 -6.69 9.44 -16.24
CA HIS A 30 -5.36 9.43 -15.64
C HIS A 30 -4.90 7.99 -15.36
N GLN A 31 -4.88 7.09 -16.36
CA GLN A 31 -4.44 5.69 -16.21
C GLN A 31 -5.16 4.86 -15.11
N GLY A 32 -6.30 5.34 -14.58
CA GLY A 32 -7.08 4.64 -13.57
C GLY A 32 -6.35 4.45 -12.23
N TYR A 33 -6.71 3.36 -11.56
CA TYR A 33 -6.16 2.89 -10.30
C TYR A 33 -4.69 2.42 -10.37
N SER A 34 -4.04 2.60 -11.53
CA SER A 34 -2.65 2.18 -11.77
C SER A 34 -1.63 3.14 -11.13
N HIS A 35 -2.06 4.35 -10.75
CA HIS A 35 -1.20 5.30 -10.06
C HIS A 35 -0.96 4.85 -8.63
N PHE A 36 0.32 4.76 -8.25
CA PHE A 36 0.72 4.48 -6.89
C PHE A 36 0.38 5.69 -6.02
N GLY A 37 -0.66 5.56 -5.18
CA GLY A 37 -1.14 6.69 -4.42
C GLY A 37 -2.19 6.35 -3.37
N ILE A 38 -2.59 7.41 -2.66
CA ILE A 38 -3.66 7.45 -1.69
C ILE A 38 -4.76 8.36 -2.24
N PHE A 39 -6.01 7.94 -2.12
CA PHE A 39 -7.14 8.63 -2.73
C PHE A 39 -8.28 8.79 -1.73
N ARG A 40 -8.95 9.94 -1.81
CA ARG A 40 -10.21 10.21 -1.10
C ARG A 40 -11.36 9.83 -2.01
N ALA A 41 -12.00 8.72 -1.71
CA ALA A 41 -13.06 8.16 -2.53
C ALA A 41 -14.18 7.58 -1.66
N SER A 42 -15.42 7.78 -2.08
CA SER A 42 -16.57 7.09 -1.51
C SER A 42 -16.78 5.77 -2.26
N ILE A 43 -17.02 4.70 -1.51
CA ILE A 43 -17.28 3.37 -2.06
C ILE A 43 -18.66 2.95 -1.57
N GLU A 44 -19.52 2.55 -2.50
CA GLU A 44 -20.85 2.05 -2.13
C GLU A 44 -20.73 0.82 -1.23
N LYS A 45 -21.39 0.90 -0.07
CA LYS A 45 -21.42 -0.20 0.89
C LYS A 45 -22.32 -1.29 0.33
N LYS A 46 -21.71 -2.42 -0.01
CA LYS A 46 -22.37 -3.67 -0.34
C LYS A 46 -21.92 -4.70 0.69
N ASP A 47 -22.73 -5.73 0.90
CA ASP A 47 -22.40 -6.78 1.87
C ASP A 47 -21.35 -7.73 1.26
N THR A 48 -20.11 -7.23 1.18
CA THR A 48 -18.99 -7.88 0.51
C THR A 48 -17.94 -8.19 1.57
N PRO A 49 -17.90 -9.43 2.13
CA PRO A 49 -17.06 -9.75 3.29
C PRO A 49 -15.55 -9.62 3.03
N LEU A 50 -15.15 -9.54 1.75
CA LEU A 50 -13.75 -9.46 1.31
C LEU A 50 -13.21 -8.03 1.20
N PHE A 51 -14.03 -7.00 1.44
CA PHE A 51 -13.60 -5.61 1.39
C PHE A 51 -13.80 -4.89 2.73
N ARG A 52 -12.74 -4.25 3.23
CA ARG A 52 -12.80 -3.45 4.45
C ARG A 52 -13.00 -1.98 4.10
N TYR A 53 -14.15 -1.45 4.47
CA TYR A 53 -14.47 -0.03 4.33
C TYR A 53 -13.69 0.83 5.33
N ASN A 54 -13.20 1.99 4.88
CA ASN A 54 -12.53 2.98 5.72
C ASN A 54 -13.54 4.07 6.12
N TYR A 55 -13.65 4.36 7.41
CA TYR A 55 -14.52 5.41 7.94
C TYR A 55 -14.19 6.81 7.38
N HIS A 56 -12.92 7.07 7.08
CA HIS A 56 -12.46 8.36 6.57
C HIS A 56 -12.50 8.45 5.04
N ASN A 57 -12.96 7.41 4.34
CA ASN A 57 -13.00 7.37 2.87
C ASN A 57 -11.63 7.59 2.19
N VAL A 58 -10.55 7.18 2.88
CA VAL A 58 -9.18 7.24 2.36
C VAL A 58 -8.73 5.83 2.00
N TYR A 59 -8.34 5.62 0.74
CA TYR A 59 -8.01 4.29 0.21
C TYR A 59 -6.70 4.32 -0.57
N THR A 60 -5.93 3.24 -0.50
CA THR A 60 -4.75 3.06 -1.36
C THR A 60 -5.15 2.58 -2.75
N HIS A 61 -4.28 2.77 -3.73
CA HIS A 61 -4.46 2.19 -5.07
C HIS A 61 -4.73 0.67 -5.06
N ILE A 62 -4.16 -0.07 -4.09
CA ILE A 62 -4.39 -1.51 -3.91
C ILE A 62 -5.84 -1.77 -3.47
N ASP A 63 -6.32 -1.01 -2.48
CA ASP A 63 -7.68 -1.14 -1.98
C ASP A 63 -8.69 -0.82 -3.08
N LEU A 64 -8.46 0.26 -3.84
CA LEU A 64 -9.33 0.63 -4.96
C LEU A 64 -9.31 -0.39 -6.10
N THR A 65 -8.15 -0.95 -6.43
CA THR A 65 -8.03 -2.02 -7.42
C THR A 65 -8.84 -3.25 -7.00
N ARG A 66 -8.79 -3.61 -5.71
CA ARG A 66 -9.61 -4.70 -5.15
C ARG A 66 -11.10 -4.37 -5.17
N ALA A 67 -11.49 -3.16 -4.78
CA ALA A 67 -12.88 -2.71 -4.83
C ALA A 67 -13.44 -2.79 -6.25
N LYS A 68 -12.67 -2.36 -7.26
CA LYS A 68 -13.02 -2.51 -8.68
C LYS A 68 -13.18 -3.98 -9.09
N ALA A 69 -12.24 -4.84 -8.68
CA ALA A 69 -12.31 -6.27 -8.97
C ALA A 69 -13.54 -6.95 -8.34
N LEU A 70 -14.03 -6.43 -7.22
CA LEU A 70 -15.25 -6.87 -6.54
C LEU A 70 -16.53 -6.22 -7.11
N GLY A 71 -16.44 -5.40 -8.16
CA GLY A 71 -17.60 -4.73 -8.76
C GLY A 71 -18.24 -3.66 -7.86
N LEU A 72 -17.46 -3.08 -6.95
CA LEU A 72 -17.91 -1.95 -6.14
C LEU A 72 -17.85 -0.66 -6.94
N GLN A 73 -18.88 0.18 -6.79
CA GLN A 73 -18.91 1.53 -7.35
C GLN A 73 -17.98 2.41 -6.50
N ILE A 74 -17.09 3.14 -7.16
CA ILE A 74 -16.10 4.03 -6.54
C ILE A 74 -16.30 5.42 -7.12
N THR A 75 -16.42 6.43 -6.27
CA THR A 75 -16.56 7.84 -6.66
C THR A 75 -15.52 8.69 -5.93
N LEU A 76 -14.80 9.56 -6.65
CA LEU A 76 -13.87 10.50 -6.02
C LEU A 76 -14.64 11.59 -5.27
N ILE A 77 -14.11 11.98 -4.11
CA ILE A 77 -14.65 13.12 -3.37
C ILE A 77 -14.21 14.41 -4.06
N GLN A 78 -15.16 15.30 -4.33
CA GLN A 78 -14.96 16.57 -5.04
C GLN A 78 -15.42 17.74 -4.15
N ASP A 79 -14.72 17.96 -3.04
CA ASP A 79 -15.03 19.00 -2.04
C ASP A 79 -14.13 20.24 -2.15
N GLY A 80 -13.37 20.35 -3.25
CA GLY A 80 -12.40 21.44 -3.48
C GLY A 80 -11.05 21.22 -2.78
N ALA A 81 -10.94 20.25 -1.88
CA ALA A 81 -9.67 19.83 -1.31
C ALA A 81 -8.97 18.77 -2.19
N PRO A 82 -7.64 18.58 -2.05
CA PRO A 82 -6.93 17.51 -2.75
C PRO A 82 -7.57 16.14 -2.47
N ASN A 83 -7.85 15.39 -3.54
CA ASN A 83 -8.48 14.08 -3.45
C ASN A 83 -7.52 12.93 -3.79
N ALA A 84 -6.31 13.23 -4.24
CA ALA A 84 -5.28 12.24 -4.51
C ALA A 84 -3.90 12.71 -4.00
N LEU A 85 -3.15 11.80 -3.41
CA LEU A 85 -1.74 11.90 -3.12
C LEU A 85 -1.02 10.88 -4.00
N ILE A 86 -0.32 11.35 -5.03
CA ILE A 86 0.30 10.50 -6.05
C ILE A 86 1.81 10.46 -5.85
N TYR A 87 2.38 9.26 -5.88
CA TYR A 87 3.81 9.04 -5.88
C TYR A 87 4.25 8.68 -7.29
N GLU A 88 5.05 9.53 -7.92
CA GLU A 88 5.60 9.27 -9.24
C GLU A 88 6.65 8.15 -9.17
N LYS A 89 6.94 7.48 -10.30
CA LYS A 89 7.84 6.32 -10.32
C LYS A 89 9.26 6.69 -9.87
N GLU A 90 9.66 7.92 -10.09
CA GLU A 90 10.95 8.50 -9.67
C GLU A 90 11.05 8.61 -8.15
N THR A 91 9.92 8.72 -7.46
CA THR A 91 9.83 8.75 -5.99
C THR A 91 9.64 7.37 -5.37
N GLN A 92 9.67 6.33 -6.20
CA GLN A 92 9.50 4.95 -5.80
C GLN A 92 10.82 4.19 -5.92
N ILE A 93 11.09 3.32 -4.95
CA ILE A 93 12.21 2.38 -5.02
C ILE A 93 11.68 0.96 -5.04
N GLN A 94 12.36 0.09 -5.77
CA GLN A 94 12.02 -1.32 -5.80
C GLN A 94 12.34 -1.96 -4.45
N ASN A 95 11.40 -2.73 -3.94
CA ASN A 95 11.53 -3.50 -2.71
C ASN A 95 12.82 -4.34 -2.65
N ARG A 96 13.20 -4.99 -3.76
CA ARG A 96 14.43 -5.79 -3.84
C ARG A 96 15.69 -4.98 -3.58
N VAL A 97 15.70 -3.69 -3.91
CA VAL A 97 16.86 -2.81 -3.66
C VAL A 97 17.00 -2.50 -2.17
N ILE A 98 15.89 -2.31 -1.44
CA ILE A 98 15.95 -2.02 0.00
C ILE A 98 16.16 -3.29 0.82
N PHE A 99 15.37 -4.33 0.55
CA PHE A 99 15.24 -5.48 1.43
C PHE A 99 15.85 -6.76 0.86
N GLY A 100 16.35 -6.77 -0.37
CA GLY A 100 16.85 -7.98 -1.03
C GLY A 100 17.97 -8.67 -0.24
N GLU A 101 19.05 -7.94 0.08
CA GLU A 101 20.18 -8.50 0.82
C GLU A 101 19.79 -8.97 2.22
N TYR A 102 18.92 -8.20 2.89
CA TYR A 102 18.41 -8.51 4.22
C TYR A 102 17.54 -9.78 4.22
N VAL A 103 16.63 -9.88 3.26
CA VAL A 103 15.74 -11.04 3.09
C VAL A 103 16.59 -12.27 2.74
N ASP A 104 17.54 -12.16 1.81
CA ASP A 104 18.43 -13.27 1.44
C ASP A 104 19.25 -13.78 2.63
N PHE A 105 19.75 -12.87 3.46
CA PHE A 105 20.45 -13.20 4.70
C PHE A 105 19.54 -13.96 5.69
N LEU A 106 18.31 -13.49 5.91
CA LEU A 106 17.38 -14.15 6.82
C LEU A 106 16.90 -15.51 6.30
N PHE A 107 16.72 -15.66 4.98
CA PHE A 107 16.41 -16.97 4.39
C PHE A 107 17.55 -17.97 4.57
N LYS A 108 18.82 -17.54 4.47
CA LYS A 108 19.97 -18.39 4.78
C LYS A 108 19.94 -18.89 6.22
N ILE A 109 19.67 -18.01 7.19
CA ILE A 109 19.57 -18.38 8.62
C ILE A 109 18.37 -19.30 8.87
N LYS A 110 17.22 -19.02 8.26
CA LYS A 110 16.01 -19.82 8.42
C LYS A 110 16.22 -21.27 7.97
N ASN A 111 16.92 -21.47 6.85
CA ASN A 111 17.18 -22.79 6.28
C ASN A 111 18.20 -23.61 7.08
N GLN A 112 18.94 -23.00 8.02
CA GLN A 112 19.86 -23.71 8.92
C GLN A 112 19.13 -24.42 10.08
N GLY A 113 17.87 -24.09 10.35
CA GLY A 113 17.06 -24.71 11.43
C GLY A 113 17.41 -24.22 12.84
N GLY A 114 16.75 -24.79 13.86
CA GLY A 114 16.99 -24.47 15.28
C GLY A 114 16.38 -23.14 15.76
N ILE A 115 16.76 -22.71 16.98
CA ILE A 115 16.21 -21.52 17.67
C ILE A 115 16.41 -20.24 16.84
N ALA A 116 17.54 -20.13 16.13
CA ALA A 116 17.85 -19.01 15.25
C ALA A 116 16.87 -18.89 14.06
N SER A 117 16.35 -20.02 13.56
CA SER A 117 15.34 -20.05 12.50
C SER A 117 13.98 -19.51 12.97
N GLN A 118 13.63 -19.77 14.23
CA GLN A 118 12.42 -19.22 14.84
C GLN A 118 12.55 -17.72 15.07
N ASN A 119 13.68 -17.26 15.59
CA ASN A 119 13.97 -15.83 15.77
C ASN A 119 13.97 -15.07 14.44
N SER A 120 14.54 -15.64 13.38
CA SER A 120 14.49 -15.06 12.02
C SER A 120 13.04 -14.88 11.52
N GLN A 121 12.14 -15.82 11.81
CA GLN A 121 10.73 -15.70 11.43
C GLN A 121 10.02 -14.55 12.16
N TYR A 122 10.30 -14.36 13.44
CA TYR A 122 9.76 -13.23 14.21
C TYR A 122 10.31 -11.91 13.68
N THR A 123 11.62 -11.81 13.43
CA THR A 123 12.25 -10.60 12.90
C THR A 123 11.72 -10.23 11.51
N MET A 124 11.49 -11.22 10.62
CA MET A 124 10.85 -11.00 9.32
C MET A 124 9.41 -10.46 9.43
N GLY A 125 8.70 -10.78 10.52
CA GLY A 125 7.35 -10.26 10.76
C GLY A 125 7.32 -8.80 11.22
N CYS A 126 8.42 -8.28 11.75
CA CYS A 126 8.49 -6.95 12.38
C CYS A 126 9.05 -5.84 11.47
N THR A 127 9.71 -6.16 10.35
CA THR A 127 10.41 -5.18 9.49
C THR A 127 9.53 -4.39 8.53
N LEU A 128 8.20 -4.45 8.65
CA LEU A 128 7.30 -3.55 7.92
C LEU A 128 6.68 -2.52 8.87
N PRO A 129 6.50 -1.26 8.41
CA PRO A 129 5.71 -0.31 9.16
C PRO A 129 4.31 -0.87 9.37
N LYS A 130 3.84 -0.89 10.62
CA LYS A 130 2.41 -1.07 10.89
C LYS A 130 1.66 -0.02 10.07
N LYS A 131 0.48 -0.35 9.53
CA LYS A 131 -0.44 0.67 9.02
C LYS A 131 -0.85 1.54 10.21
N GLU A 132 -0.03 2.53 10.55
CA GLU A 132 -0.38 3.58 11.49
C GLU A 132 -1.31 4.57 10.77
N ASN A 133 -2.28 5.08 11.52
CA ASN A 133 -3.35 5.92 11.00
C ASN A 133 -2.75 7.13 10.26
N ILE A 134 -3.11 7.25 8.98
CA ILE A 134 -2.68 8.29 8.06
C ILE A 134 -3.45 9.57 8.38
N GLN A 135 -3.26 10.11 9.59
CA GLN A 135 -3.88 11.35 10.06
C GLN A 135 -2.91 12.54 9.91
N ASP A 136 -1.61 12.30 9.99
CA ASP A 136 -0.60 13.36 10.15
C ASP A 136 -0.20 14.06 8.84
N SER A 137 -0.62 13.55 7.68
CA SER A 137 -0.28 14.12 6.37
C SER A 137 -1.32 15.08 5.79
N TYR A 138 -2.45 15.29 6.47
CA TYR A 138 -3.54 16.19 6.02
C TYR A 138 -3.72 17.44 6.89
N ASN A 139 -2.92 17.62 7.95
CA ASN A 139 -2.88 18.83 8.76
C ASN A 139 -1.66 19.67 8.34
N ILE A 140 -1.81 20.46 7.28
CA ILE A 140 -0.95 21.62 7.04
C ILE A 140 -1.91 22.79 6.88
N GLU A 141 -1.90 23.67 7.89
CA GLU A 141 -2.52 25.00 7.87
C GLU A 141 -2.01 25.85 6.69
#